data_AF-A0A0M4N362-F1
#
_entry.id   AF-A0A0M4N362-F1
#
_cell.length_a   1.000
_cell.length_b   1.000
_cell.length_c   1.000
_cell.angle_alpha   90.00
_cell.angle_beta   90.00
_cell.angle_gamma   90.00
#
_symmetry.space_group_name_H-M   'P 1'
#
loop_
_entity.id
_entity.type
_entity.pdbx_description
1 polymer ?
#
loop_
_entity_poly.entity_id
_entity_poly.type
_entity_poly.pdbx_seq_one_letter_code
_entity_poly.pdbx_strand_id
1 'polypeptide(L)'
;MTRKQSQQHDAQRKPSWRVRWKTMSRAVGMEIREHKSSFAVYVVLRMLVLAMAILQFFNGDYENVFLCILTLLLLLAPAFIQVQFRIELPSVLEVIVLVFVFSAEILGEISSFYEIFPFWDTVLHTMNGFLAAAIGFSLVDLLNRSDRVKFELSPLYLAIVSFCFSMTIGVIWEFFEFGMDQLFGFDMQKDAIVHSISSVMLDPTHTNHAIRINDITQVTVNGQDLGLGGYLDIGLIDTMEDLVVNFIGAVVFSVFGFLYVKNRGKKDSIISRFVPRRKSADRDYLRLVIDGGSRESHTNMRDTVIEQTFDCPDKLDA
;
A
#
# COMPACT_ATOMS: atom_id res chain seq x y z
N MET A 1 10.15 36.08 43.46
CA MET A 1 10.03 36.11 41.98
C MET A 1 10.24 34.70 41.38
N THR A 2 9.72 33.62 42.00
CA THR A 2 10.43 32.31 41.96
C THR A 2 9.52 31.08 41.90
N ARG A 3 8.42 31.11 41.14
CA ARG A 3 7.65 29.88 40.85
C ARG A 3 6.90 29.88 39.51
N LYS A 4 6.56 31.06 38.98
CA LYS A 4 5.90 31.18 37.66
C LYS A 4 6.85 31.04 36.46
N GLN A 5 8.12 31.40 36.59
CA GLN A 5 9.09 31.26 35.49
C GLN A 5 9.57 29.82 35.25
N SER A 6 9.50 28.92 36.25
CA SER A 6 9.86 27.50 36.05
C SER A 6 8.77 26.71 35.34
N GLN A 7 7.49 27.06 35.53
CA GLN A 7 6.38 26.39 34.85
C GLN A 7 6.24 26.78 33.37
N GLN A 8 6.68 27.98 32.98
CA GLN A 8 6.68 28.40 31.58
C GLN A 8 7.79 27.76 30.74
N HIS A 9 8.86 27.26 31.37
CA HIS A 9 10.00 26.67 30.65
C HIS A 9 9.84 25.16 30.35
N ASP A 10 8.96 24.45 31.07
CA ASP A 10 8.71 23.01 30.87
C ASP A 10 7.67 22.71 29.77
N ALA A 11 6.83 23.68 29.39
CA ALA A 11 5.78 23.50 28.38
C ALA A 11 6.30 23.41 26.93
N GLN A 12 7.62 23.52 26.71
CA GLN A 12 8.24 23.58 25.38
C GLN A 12 9.29 22.49 25.12
N ARG A 13 9.46 21.51 26.02
CA ARG A 13 10.30 20.35 25.71
C ARG A 13 9.53 19.37 24.83
N LYS A 14 9.97 19.24 23.57
CA LYS A 14 9.49 18.17 22.67
C LYS A 14 9.60 16.82 23.42
N PRO A 15 8.56 15.98 23.41
CA PRO A 15 8.57 14.72 24.14
C PRO A 15 9.77 13.87 23.71
N SER A 16 10.39 13.19 24.68
CA SER A 16 11.52 12.31 24.40
C SER A 16 11.14 11.23 23.38
N TRP A 17 12.13 10.71 22.64
CA TRP A 17 11.88 9.69 21.62
C TRP A 17 11.15 8.46 22.19
N ARG A 18 11.45 8.07 23.44
CA ARG A 18 10.79 6.96 24.16
C ARG A 18 9.31 7.24 24.39
N VAL A 19 8.96 8.48 24.78
CA VAL A 19 7.57 8.89 24.98
C VAL A 19 6.83 8.89 23.64
N ARG A 20 7.44 9.46 22.59
CA ARG A 20 6.86 9.45 21.23
C ARG A 20 6.59 8.04 20.72
N TRP A 21 7.56 7.14 20.89
CA TRP A 21 7.43 5.73 20.52
C TRP A 21 6.30 5.03 21.29
N LYS A 22 6.24 5.23 22.62
CA LYS A 22 5.18 4.63 23.45
C LYS A 22 3.80 5.15 23.08
N THR A 23 3.67 6.44 22.79
CA THR A 23 2.42 7.05 22.31
C THR A 23 2.01 6.46 20.97
N MET A 24 2.93 6.38 20.01
CA MET A 24 2.67 5.79 18.69
C MET A 24 2.26 4.32 18.79
N SER A 25 3.02 3.51 19.53
CA SER A 25 2.73 2.09 19.73
C SER A 25 1.36 1.85 20.36
N ARG A 26 0.96 2.70 21.33
CA ARG A 26 -0.39 2.66 21.91
C ARG A 26 -1.46 3.01 20.88
N ALA A 27 -1.27 4.07 20.10
CA ALA A 27 -2.22 4.50 19.08
C ALA A 27 -2.39 3.43 17.98
N VAL A 28 -1.29 2.83 17.50
CA VAL A 28 -1.32 1.71 16.54
C VAL A 28 -2.02 0.49 17.15
N GLY A 29 -1.77 0.18 18.42
CA GLY A 29 -2.46 -0.92 19.11
C GLY A 29 -3.97 -0.70 19.27
N MET A 30 -4.41 0.56 19.42
CA MET A 30 -5.84 0.91 19.42
C MET A 30 -6.43 0.79 18.02
N GLU A 31 -5.71 1.26 16.99
CA GLU A 31 -6.12 1.18 15.59
C GLU A 31 -6.41 -0.26 15.16
N ILE A 32 -5.46 -1.16 15.40
CA ILE A 32 -5.54 -2.58 15.03
C ILE A 32 -6.80 -3.25 15.61
N ARG A 33 -7.29 -2.78 16.75
CA ARG A 33 -8.44 -3.35 17.47
C ARG A 33 -9.77 -2.67 17.14
N GLU A 34 -9.78 -1.61 16.35
CA GLU A 34 -10.99 -0.84 16.06
C GLU A 34 -12.02 -1.66 15.28
N HIS A 35 -11.58 -2.42 14.26
CA HIS A 35 -12.44 -3.27 13.46
C HIS A 35 -12.25 -4.75 13.81
N LYS A 36 -13.27 -5.37 14.40
CA LYS A 36 -13.21 -6.79 14.85
C LYS A 36 -12.82 -7.77 13.73
N SER A 37 -13.27 -7.54 12.50
CA SER A 37 -12.96 -8.39 11.34
C SER A 37 -11.48 -8.25 10.93
N SER A 38 -11.01 -7.02 10.69
CA SER A 38 -9.60 -6.75 10.36
C SER A 38 -8.68 -7.26 11.46
N PHE A 39 -9.07 -7.05 12.72
CA PHE A 39 -8.33 -7.53 13.89
C PHE A 39 -8.21 -9.07 13.91
N ALA A 40 -9.32 -9.77 13.68
CA ALA A 40 -9.32 -11.23 13.65
C ALA A 40 -8.40 -11.77 12.54
N VAL A 41 -8.51 -11.21 11.32
CA VAL A 41 -7.63 -11.57 10.19
C VAL A 41 -6.17 -11.28 10.52
N TYR A 42 -5.86 -10.08 11.02
CA TYR A 42 -4.52 -9.70 11.45
C TYR A 42 -3.92 -10.70 12.45
N VAL A 43 -4.67 -11.09 13.48
CA VAL A 43 -4.21 -12.06 14.47
C VAL A 43 -3.95 -13.41 13.84
N VAL A 44 -4.87 -13.93 13.01
CA VAL A 44 -4.71 -15.23 12.34
C VAL A 44 -3.46 -15.24 11.47
N LEU A 45 -3.33 -14.27 10.55
CA LEU A 45 -2.17 -14.18 9.66
C LEU A 45 -0.87 -14.03 10.45
N ARG A 46 -0.85 -13.20 11.49
CA ARG A 46 0.32 -13.03 12.35
C ARG A 46 0.73 -14.33 13.04
N MET A 47 -0.23 -15.12 13.53
CA MET A 47 0.08 -16.42 14.15
C MET A 47 0.61 -17.43 13.13
N LEU A 48 0.09 -17.43 11.91
CA LEU A 48 0.60 -18.28 10.82
C LEU A 48 2.04 -17.90 10.45
N VAL A 49 2.34 -16.61 10.30
CA VAL A 49 3.70 -16.13 10.01
C VAL A 49 4.67 -16.50 11.15
N LEU A 50 4.25 -16.38 12.41
CA LEU A 50 5.07 -16.79 13.55
C LEU A 50 5.35 -18.30 13.56
N ALA A 51 4.33 -19.11 13.25
CA ALA A 51 4.52 -20.55 13.12
C ALA A 51 5.48 -20.91 11.98
N MET A 52 5.36 -20.24 10.82
CA MET A 52 6.27 -20.39 9.70
C MET A 52 7.71 -19.99 10.07
N ALA A 53 7.90 -18.85 10.74
CA ALA A 53 9.21 -18.40 11.18
C ALA A 53 9.91 -19.42 12.09
N ILE A 54 9.15 -20.05 13.01
CA ILE A 54 9.67 -21.10 13.89
C ILE A 54 10.05 -22.34 13.07
N LEU A 55 9.19 -22.77 12.13
CA LEU A 55 9.47 -23.91 11.26
C LEU A 55 10.76 -23.67 10.46
N GLN A 56 10.88 -22.53 9.79
CA GLN A 56 12.03 -22.20 8.94
C GLN A 56 13.33 -22.04 9.74
N PHE A 57 13.23 -21.52 10.96
CA PHE A 57 14.37 -21.48 11.88
C PHE A 57 14.90 -22.89 12.19
N PHE A 58 14.01 -23.86 12.46
CA PHE A 58 14.43 -25.24 12.70
C PHE A 58 14.89 -25.97 11.44
N ASN A 59 14.43 -25.56 10.26
CA ASN A 59 14.94 -26.03 8.98
C ASN A 59 16.32 -25.44 8.62
N GLY A 60 16.80 -24.42 9.36
CA GLY A 60 18.06 -23.74 9.09
C GLY A 60 17.99 -22.71 7.94
N ASP A 61 16.78 -22.38 7.49
CA ASP A 61 16.55 -21.45 6.40
C ASP A 61 16.37 -20.02 6.94
N TYR A 62 17.49 -19.34 7.13
CA TYR A 62 17.51 -18.01 7.74
C TYR A 62 17.02 -16.90 6.80
N GLU A 63 17.02 -17.15 5.49
CA GLU A 63 16.44 -16.25 4.50
C GLU A 63 14.93 -16.20 4.66
N ASN A 64 14.29 -17.37 4.74
CA ASN A 64 12.85 -17.45 5.00
C ASN A 64 12.46 -16.93 6.39
N VAL A 65 13.34 -17.06 7.40
CA VAL A 65 13.14 -16.41 8.71
C VAL A 65 13.17 -14.88 8.57
N PHE A 66 14.09 -14.33 7.78
CA PHE A 66 14.15 -12.90 7.52
C PHE A 66 12.88 -12.40 6.82
N LEU A 67 12.40 -13.10 5.78
CA LEU A 67 11.14 -12.79 5.10
C LEU A 67 9.94 -12.84 6.05
N CYS A 68 9.88 -13.80 6.97
CA CYS A 68 8.85 -13.82 8.01
C CYS A 68 8.89 -12.59 8.91
N ILE A 69 10.09 -12.13 9.32
CA ILE A 69 10.25 -10.91 10.13
C ILE A 69 9.79 -9.69 9.35
N LEU A 70 10.18 -9.57 8.07
CA LEU A 70 9.73 -8.51 7.18
C LEU A 70 8.20 -8.50 7.07
N THR A 71 7.59 -9.66 6.82
CA THR A 71 6.13 -9.82 6.77
C THR A 71 5.44 -9.34 8.05
N LEU A 72 5.97 -9.69 9.23
CA LEU A 72 5.41 -9.24 10.51
C LEU A 72 5.44 -7.71 10.66
N LEU A 73 6.46 -7.05 10.11
CA LEU A 73 6.54 -5.59 10.07
C LEU A 73 5.55 -5.01 9.05
N LEU A 74 5.43 -5.61 7.87
CA LEU A 74 4.50 -5.18 6.82
C LEU A 74 3.04 -5.31 7.28
N LEU A 75 2.68 -6.35 8.03
CA LEU A 75 1.33 -6.49 8.62
C LEU A 75 0.98 -5.36 9.61
N LEU A 76 1.96 -4.62 10.16
CA LEU A 76 1.74 -3.44 10.99
C LEU A 76 1.58 -2.15 10.16
N ALA A 77 2.00 -2.16 8.89
CA ALA A 77 2.05 -0.96 8.06
C ALA A 77 0.69 -0.28 7.86
N PRO A 78 -0.44 -0.99 7.61
CA PRO A 78 -1.74 -0.34 7.44
C PRO A 78 -2.15 0.48 8.67
N ALA A 79 -2.03 -0.09 9.87
CA ALA A 79 -2.38 0.61 11.11
C ALA A 79 -1.42 1.78 11.38
N PHE A 80 -0.13 1.61 11.12
CA PHE A 80 0.84 2.69 11.25
C PHE A 80 0.53 3.87 10.31
N ILE A 81 0.22 3.60 9.04
CA ILE A 81 -0.16 4.61 8.03
C ILE A 81 -1.44 5.33 8.46
N GLN A 82 -2.46 4.58 8.89
CA GLN A 82 -3.74 5.16 9.36
C GLN A 82 -3.56 6.10 10.55
N VAL A 83 -2.69 5.77 11.50
CA VAL A 83 -2.38 6.62 12.65
C VAL A 83 -1.53 7.83 12.25
N GLN A 84 -0.49 7.62 11.45
CA GLN A 84 0.46 8.67 11.05
C GLN A 84 -0.18 9.73 10.15
N PHE A 85 -0.98 9.31 9.17
CA PHE A 85 -1.62 10.21 8.19
C PHE A 85 -3.05 10.61 8.58
N ARG A 86 -3.58 10.08 9.69
CA ARG A 86 -4.96 10.33 10.16
C ARG A 86 -6.01 9.96 9.11
N ILE A 87 -5.75 8.86 8.42
CA ILE A 87 -6.63 8.26 7.42
C ILE A 87 -7.29 7.03 8.05
N GLU A 88 -8.54 6.78 7.68
CA GLU A 88 -9.31 5.58 8.02
C GLU A 88 -9.49 4.76 6.74
N LEU A 89 -8.89 3.57 6.72
CA LEU A 89 -9.08 2.59 5.67
C LEU A 89 -10.39 1.84 5.97
N PRO A 90 -11.24 1.59 4.96
CA PRO A 90 -12.36 0.69 5.15
C PRO A 90 -11.85 -0.70 5.53
N SER A 91 -12.51 -1.36 6.47
CA SER A 91 -12.11 -2.70 6.95
C SER A 91 -11.92 -3.73 5.82
N VAL A 92 -12.71 -3.64 4.73
CA VAL A 92 -12.54 -4.49 3.55
C VAL A 92 -11.18 -4.26 2.89
N LEU A 93 -10.80 -3.00 2.66
CA LEU A 93 -9.51 -2.66 2.05
C LEU A 93 -8.35 -3.05 2.96
N GLU A 94 -8.48 -2.85 4.27
CA GLU A 94 -7.48 -3.27 5.25
C GLU A 94 -7.27 -4.80 5.23
N VAL A 95 -8.35 -5.58 5.23
CA VAL A 95 -8.28 -7.05 5.11
C VAL A 95 -7.62 -7.47 3.80
N ILE A 96 -7.97 -6.83 2.68
CA ILE A 96 -7.34 -7.13 1.37
C ILE A 96 -5.84 -6.87 1.43
N VAL A 97 -5.39 -5.74 1.99
CA VAL A 97 -3.96 -5.43 2.13
C VAL A 97 -3.25 -6.46 3.01
N LEU A 98 -3.85 -6.86 4.14
CA LEU A 98 -3.26 -7.87 5.03
C LEU A 98 -3.12 -9.23 4.33
N VAL A 99 -4.15 -9.66 3.61
CA VAL A 99 -4.13 -10.91 2.83
C VAL A 99 -3.14 -10.82 1.68
N PHE A 100 -3.05 -9.67 1.00
CA PHE A 100 -2.10 -9.40 -0.07
C PHE A 100 -0.66 -9.57 0.42
N VAL A 101 -0.28 -8.91 1.52
CA VAL A 101 1.07 -9.02 2.12
C VAL A 101 1.40 -10.47 2.47
N PHE A 102 0.47 -11.20 3.08
CA PHE A 102 0.68 -12.62 3.39
C PHE A 102 0.81 -13.47 2.12
N SER A 103 0.04 -13.17 1.08
CA SER A 103 0.03 -13.93 -0.17
C SER A 103 1.32 -13.72 -0.97
N ALA A 104 1.83 -12.50 -1.04
CA ALA A 104 3.11 -12.21 -1.69
C ALA A 104 4.28 -12.86 -0.95
N GLU A 105 4.45 -12.54 0.34
CA GLU A 105 5.67 -12.91 1.07
C GLU A 105 5.69 -14.37 1.56
N ILE A 106 4.56 -14.91 2.05
CA ILE A 106 4.55 -16.25 2.67
C ILE A 106 4.15 -17.32 1.67
N LEU A 107 3.09 -17.08 0.90
CA LEU A 107 2.65 -18.05 -0.09
C LEU A 107 3.49 -17.98 -1.36
N GLY A 108 3.76 -16.77 -1.85
CA GLY A 108 4.61 -16.53 -3.01
C GLY A 108 6.04 -17.01 -2.79
N GLU A 109 6.79 -16.30 -1.94
CA GLU A 109 8.23 -16.59 -1.74
C GLU A 109 8.48 -17.91 -0.99
N ILE A 110 7.98 -18.05 0.24
CA ILE A 110 8.35 -19.19 1.10
C ILE A 110 7.69 -20.50 0.64
N SER A 111 6.47 -20.43 0.09
CA SER A 111 5.72 -21.62 -0.35
C SER A 111 5.77 -21.85 -1.86
N SER A 112 6.56 -21.05 -2.59
CA SER A 112 6.81 -21.16 -4.04
C SER A 112 5.55 -21.06 -4.92
N PHE A 113 4.54 -20.29 -4.51
CA PHE A 113 3.31 -20.18 -5.30
C PHE A 113 3.51 -19.52 -6.66
N TYR A 114 4.56 -18.71 -6.82
CA TYR A 114 4.97 -18.15 -8.11
C TYR A 114 5.29 -19.25 -9.15
N GLU A 115 5.82 -20.40 -8.72
CA GLU A 115 6.13 -21.52 -9.61
C GLU A 115 4.96 -22.51 -9.75
N ILE A 116 4.14 -22.64 -8.69
CA ILE A 116 3.07 -23.64 -8.63
C ILE A 116 1.82 -23.18 -9.38
N PHE A 117 1.47 -21.89 -9.27
CA PHE A 117 0.23 -21.34 -9.81
C PHE A 117 0.55 -20.29 -10.88
N PRO A 118 0.32 -20.58 -12.18
CA PRO A 118 0.75 -19.70 -13.28
C PRO A 118 0.16 -18.29 -13.30
N PHE A 119 -0.91 -18.04 -12.54
CA PHE A 119 -1.58 -16.74 -12.47
C PHE A 119 -1.29 -15.99 -11.16
N TRP A 120 -0.49 -16.57 -10.26
CA TRP A 120 -0.28 -16.03 -8.92
C TRP A 120 0.25 -14.61 -8.98
N ASP A 121 1.30 -14.43 -9.77
CA ASP A 121 1.97 -13.17 -9.96
C ASP A 121 1.07 -12.13 -10.62
N THR A 122 0.47 -12.49 -11.76
CA THR A 122 -0.54 -11.68 -12.45
C THR A 122 -1.64 -11.16 -11.52
N VAL A 123 -2.14 -12.00 -10.61
CA VAL A 123 -3.19 -11.63 -9.65
C VAL A 123 -2.65 -10.63 -8.62
N LEU A 124 -1.46 -10.86 -8.08
CA LEU A 124 -0.84 -9.96 -7.13
C LEU A 124 -0.55 -8.60 -7.77
N HIS A 125 0.04 -8.54 -8.96
CA HIS A 125 0.33 -7.28 -9.65
C HIS A 125 -0.98 -6.55 -10.04
N THR A 126 -2.02 -7.27 -10.48
CA THR A 126 -3.34 -6.64 -10.68
C THR A 126 -3.91 -6.03 -9.40
N MET A 127 -3.82 -6.76 -8.28
CA MET A 127 -4.28 -6.27 -6.98
C MET A 127 -3.45 -5.08 -6.50
N ASN A 128 -2.14 -5.11 -6.70
CA ASN A 128 -1.23 -4.04 -6.34
C ASN A 128 -1.60 -2.74 -7.07
N GLY A 129 -1.79 -2.79 -8.39
CA GLY A 129 -2.27 -1.66 -9.17
C GLY A 129 -3.62 -1.11 -8.68
N PHE A 130 -4.56 -1.98 -8.32
CA PHE A 130 -5.85 -1.55 -7.76
C PHE A 130 -5.68 -0.87 -6.38
N LEU A 131 -4.90 -1.46 -5.48
CA LEU A 131 -4.70 -0.97 -4.11
C LEU A 131 -3.88 0.32 -4.07
N ALA A 132 -2.81 0.42 -4.87
CA ALA A 132 -1.99 1.62 -4.97
C ALA A 132 -2.80 2.80 -5.52
N ALA A 133 -3.66 2.57 -6.53
CA ALA A 133 -4.61 3.58 -6.99
C ALA A 133 -5.60 3.99 -5.89
N ALA A 134 -6.07 3.05 -5.06
CA ALA A 134 -6.95 3.35 -3.92
C ALA A 134 -6.30 4.26 -2.88
N ILE A 135 -5.04 3.97 -2.53
CA ILE A 135 -4.25 4.77 -1.61
C ILE A 135 -4.00 6.16 -2.21
N GLY A 136 -3.55 6.23 -3.47
CA GLY A 136 -3.30 7.47 -4.19
C GLY A 136 -4.54 8.36 -4.23
N PHE A 137 -5.70 7.79 -4.58
CA PHE A 137 -6.98 8.48 -4.56
C PHE A 137 -7.29 9.10 -3.20
N SER A 138 -7.10 8.35 -2.13
CA SER A 138 -7.41 8.83 -0.79
C SER A 138 -6.46 9.89 -0.28
N LEU A 139 -5.18 9.84 -0.66
CA LEU A 139 -4.24 10.92 -0.36
C LEU A 139 -4.68 12.22 -1.04
N VAL A 140 -5.05 12.17 -2.32
CA VAL A 140 -5.48 13.37 -3.06
C VAL A 140 -6.84 13.86 -2.55
N ASP A 141 -7.80 12.97 -2.27
CA ASP A 141 -9.08 13.35 -1.69
C ASP A 141 -8.93 13.97 -0.30
N LEU A 142 -7.99 13.49 0.52
CA LEU A 142 -7.67 14.09 1.82
C LEU A 142 -7.13 15.53 1.66
N LEU A 143 -6.23 15.74 0.70
CA LEU A 143 -5.71 17.07 0.38
C LEU A 143 -6.81 18.00 -0.14
N ASN A 144 -7.68 17.49 -1.01
CA ASN A 144 -8.80 18.25 -1.59
C ASN A 144 -9.81 18.71 -0.52
N ARG A 145 -9.95 17.97 0.59
CA ARG A 145 -10.85 18.30 1.71
C ARG A 145 -10.21 19.20 2.78
N SER A 146 -8.99 19.69 2.55
CA SER A 146 -8.33 20.61 3.46
C SER A 146 -8.82 22.03 3.21
N ASP A 147 -9.26 22.74 4.26
CA ASP A 147 -9.65 24.17 4.18
C ASP A 147 -8.53 25.08 3.67
N ARG A 148 -7.30 24.56 3.59
CA ARG A 148 -6.13 25.26 3.03
C ARG A 148 -6.01 25.13 1.51
N VAL A 149 -6.71 24.19 0.88
CA VAL A 149 -6.72 23.99 -0.57
C VAL A 149 -7.95 24.68 -1.13
N LYS A 150 -7.73 25.79 -1.84
CA LYS A 150 -8.79 26.70 -2.32
C LYS A 150 -9.52 26.22 -3.59
N PHE A 151 -9.21 25.02 -4.09
CA PHE A 151 -9.76 24.49 -5.34
C PHE A 151 -10.36 23.11 -5.10
N GLU A 152 -11.64 22.94 -5.45
CA GLU A 152 -12.24 21.62 -5.54
C GLU A 152 -11.76 20.92 -6.81
N LEU A 153 -10.92 19.91 -6.64
CA LEU A 153 -10.42 19.09 -7.75
C LEU A 153 -11.57 18.33 -8.43
N SER A 154 -11.57 18.31 -9.76
CA SER A 154 -12.59 17.59 -10.52
C SER A 154 -12.47 16.07 -10.30
N PRO A 155 -13.59 15.31 -10.41
CA PRO A 155 -13.55 13.85 -10.33
C PRO A 155 -12.55 13.21 -11.30
N LEU A 156 -12.41 13.78 -12.50
CA LEU A 156 -11.48 13.31 -13.52
C LEU A 156 -10.03 13.51 -13.09
N TYR A 157 -9.71 14.68 -12.52
CA TYR A 157 -8.37 14.95 -12.02
C TYR A 157 -7.97 13.96 -10.92
N LEU A 158 -8.88 13.70 -9.96
CA LEU A 158 -8.63 12.71 -8.92
C LEU A 158 -8.32 11.33 -9.49
N ALA A 159 -9.10 10.88 -10.48
CA ALA A 159 -8.89 9.59 -11.13
C ALA A 159 -7.53 9.50 -11.85
N ILE A 160 -7.15 10.53 -12.62
CA ILE A 160 -5.85 10.57 -13.33
C ILE A 160 -4.69 10.54 -12.34
N VAL A 161 -4.72 11.34 -11.28
CA VAL A 161 -3.63 11.35 -10.29
C VAL A 161 -3.54 10.01 -9.56
N SER A 162 -4.67 9.38 -9.25
CA SER A 162 -4.69 8.06 -8.60
C SER A 162 -4.06 6.98 -9.48
N PHE A 163 -4.40 7.00 -10.78
CA PHE A 163 -3.80 6.13 -11.78
C PHE A 163 -2.29 6.35 -11.90
N CYS A 164 -1.85 7.61 -12.05
CA CYS A 164 -0.43 7.95 -12.16
C CYS A 164 0.36 7.55 -10.91
N PHE A 165 -0.21 7.78 -9.72
CA PHE A 165 0.38 7.37 -8.46
C PHE A 165 0.58 5.85 -8.42
N SER A 166 -0.45 5.08 -8.81
CA SER A 166 -0.36 3.63 -8.88
C SER A 166 0.73 3.14 -9.83
N MET A 167 0.78 3.67 -11.05
CA MET A 167 1.78 3.28 -12.04
C MET A 167 3.20 3.63 -11.59
N THR A 168 3.36 4.73 -10.85
CA THR A 168 4.66 5.10 -10.28
C THR A 168 5.12 4.08 -9.25
N ILE A 169 4.22 3.56 -8.41
CA ILE A 169 4.55 2.47 -7.47
C ILE A 169 4.95 1.21 -8.22
N GLY A 170 4.21 0.81 -9.26
CA GLY A 170 4.55 -0.33 -10.10
C GLY A 170 5.95 -0.19 -10.71
N VAL A 171 6.26 0.93 -11.36
CA VAL A 171 7.60 1.16 -11.94
C VAL A 171 8.72 1.16 -10.89
N ILE A 172 8.47 1.70 -9.69
CA ILE A 172 9.47 1.66 -8.61
C ILE A 172 9.73 0.21 -8.17
N TRP A 173 8.72 -0.65 -8.20
CA TRP A 173 8.85 -2.07 -7.91
C TRP A 173 9.71 -2.77 -8.96
N GLU A 174 9.44 -2.56 -10.26
CA GLU A 174 10.29 -3.11 -11.34
C GLU A 174 11.75 -2.67 -11.23
N PHE A 175 11.98 -1.41 -10.84
CA PHE A 175 13.34 -0.91 -10.61
C PHE A 175 14.02 -1.57 -9.42
N PHE A 176 13.26 -1.96 -8.41
CA PHE A 176 13.77 -2.71 -7.29
C PHE A 176 14.14 -4.12 -7.73
N GLU A 177 13.27 -4.83 -8.43
CA GLU A 177 13.52 -6.20 -8.92
C GLU A 177 14.73 -6.26 -9.83
N PHE A 178 14.75 -5.42 -10.87
CA PHE A 178 15.92 -5.28 -11.74
C PHE A 178 17.19 -4.93 -10.96
N GLY A 179 17.08 -4.05 -9.96
CA GLY A 179 18.19 -3.70 -9.09
C GLY A 179 18.71 -4.90 -8.29
N MET A 180 17.81 -5.74 -7.78
CA MET A 180 18.17 -6.93 -7.02
C MET A 180 18.81 -8.00 -7.90
N ASP A 181 18.29 -8.21 -9.10
CA ASP A 181 18.83 -9.15 -10.08
C ASP A 181 20.24 -8.75 -10.51
N GLN A 182 20.47 -7.47 -10.78
CA GLN A 182 21.79 -6.97 -11.19
C GLN A 182 22.82 -6.89 -10.07
N LEU A 183 22.42 -6.50 -8.86
CA LEU A 183 23.36 -6.21 -7.77
C LEU A 183 23.63 -7.41 -6.87
N PHE A 184 22.64 -8.28 -6.70
CA PHE A 184 22.70 -9.40 -5.76
C PHE A 184 22.58 -10.77 -6.44
N GLY A 185 22.31 -10.79 -7.76
CA GLY A 185 22.16 -12.04 -8.52
C GLY A 185 20.91 -12.80 -8.09
N PHE A 186 19.87 -12.08 -7.70
CA PHE A 186 18.55 -12.64 -7.49
C PHE A 186 17.88 -12.89 -8.84
N ASP A 187 16.70 -13.51 -8.79
CA ASP A 187 15.88 -13.84 -9.96
C ASP A 187 14.44 -13.41 -9.67
N MET A 188 14.29 -12.12 -9.40
CA MET A 188 13.00 -11.50 -9.09
C MET A 188 12.16 -11.39 -10.36
N GLN A 189 12.75 -10.91 -11.46
CA GLN A 189 12.07 -10.85 -12.75
C GLN A 189 12.12 -12.23 -13.43
N LYS A 190 10.97 -12.88 -13.60
CA LYS A 190 10.91 -14.28 -14.04
C LYS A 190 11.26 -14.48 -15.50
N ASP A 191 11.92 -15.60 -15.75
CA ASP A 191 12.36 -16.00 -17.08
C ASP A 191 11.19 -16.52 -17.95
N ALA A 192 11.24 -16.19 -19.25
CA ALA A 192 10.32 -16.72 -20.25
C ALA A 192 11.05 -17.48 -21.36
N ILE A 193 10.55 -18.67 -21.71
CA ILE A 193 11.05 -19.41 -22.87
C ILE A 193 10.33 -18.91 -24.12
N VAL A 194 11.09 -18.28 -25.03
CA VAL A 194 10.59 -17.78 -26.31
C VAL A 194 11.22 -18.51 -27.49
N HIS A 195 10.45 -18.69 -28.55
CA HIS A 195 10.89 -19.38 -29.78
C HIS A 195 11.26 -18.43 -30.92
N SER A 196 11.15 -17.12 -30.69
CA SER A 196 11.60 -16.11 -31.65
C SER A 196 12.06 -14.85 -30.94
N ILE A 197 13.15 -14.27 -31.42
CA ILE A 197 13.64 -12.97 -30.97
C ILE A 197 13.74 -12.02 -32.17
N SER A 198 13.57 -10.72 -31.91
CA SER A 198 13.77 -9.66 -32.91
C SER A 198 14.66 -8.59 -32.31
N SER A 199 15.82 -8.34 -32.91
CA SER A 199 16.79 -7.40 -32.35
C SER A 199 17.46 -6.58 -33.44
N VAL A 200 17.58 -5.27 -33.21
CA VAL A 200 18.36 -4.36 -34.05
C VAL A 200 19.87 -4.55 -33.86
N MET A 201 20.31 -5.15 -32.75
CA MET A 201 21.72 -5.43 -32.48
C MET A 201 22.31 -6.44 -33.47
N LEU A 202 21.45 -7.29 -34.04
CA LEU A 202 21.86 -8.30 -35.02
C LEU A 202 22.09 -7.71 -36.41
N ASP A 203 21.69 -6.46 -36.67
CA ASP A 203 21.85 -5.80 -37.96
C ASP A 203 23.32 -5.52 -38.28
N PRO A 204 23.92 -6.22 -39.26
CA PRO A 204 25.33 -6.01 -39.61
C PRO A 204 25.57 -4.66 -40.29
N THR A 205 24.51 -3.97 -40.74
CA THR A 205 24.60 -2.69 -41.43
C THR A 205 24.47 -1.49 -40.51
N HIS A 206 24.08 -1.70 -39.24
CA HIS A 206 23.79 -0.65 -38.27
C HIS A 206 22.78 0.41 -38.79
N THR A 207 21.77 -0.02 -39.55
CA THR A 207 20.72 0.86 -40.12
C THR A 207 19.44 0.88 -39.29
N ASN A 208 19.47 0.32 -38.08
CA ASN A 208 18.33 0.20 -37.16
C ASN A 208 17.20 -0.68 -37.72
N HIS A 209 17.55 -1.68 -38.54
CA HIS A 209 16.60 -2.66 -39.04
C HIS A 209 16.57 -3.90 -38.13
N ALA A 210 15.41 -4.25 -37.56
CA ALA A 210 15.30 -5.41 -36.69
C ALA A 210 15.50 -6.72 -37.49
N ILE A 211 16.46 -7.55 -37.07
CA ILE A 211 16.63 -8.90 -37.60
C ILE A 211 15.93 -9.89 -36.66
N ARG A 212 15.17 -10.79 -37.26
CA ARG A 212 14.37 -11.79 -36.54
C ARG A 212 14.99 -13.18 -36.69
N ILE A 213 15.12 -13.87 -35.56
CA ILE A 213 15.43 -15.29 -35.49
C ILE A 213 14.15 -16.00 -35.06
N ASN A 214 13.71 -16.98 -35.84
CA ASN A 214 12.52 -17.79 -35.58
C ASN A 214 12.90 -19.24 -35.31
N ASP A 215 11.91 -20.01 -34.84
CA ASP A 215 12.01 -21.45 -34.64
C ASP A 215 13.23 -21.84 -33.79
N ILE A 216 13.47 -21.04 -32.73
CA ILE A 216 14.54 -21.33 -31.78
C ILE A 216 14.11 -22.55 -30.98
N THR A 217 14.80 -23.66 -31.19
CA THR A 217 14.59 -24.92 -30.48
C THR A 217 15.72 -25.23 -29.48
N GLN A 218 16.85 -24.52 -29.59
CA GLN A 218 18.04 -24.80 -28.78
C GLN A 218 18.91 -23.56 -28.66
N VAL A 219 19.46 -23.34 -27.46
CA VAL A 219 20.49 -22.33 -27.19
C VAL A 219 21.68 -23.01 -26.55
N THR A 220 22.87 -22.71 -27.05
CA THR A 220 24.12 -23.33 -26.59
C THR A 220 24.98 -22.28 -25.88
N VAL A 221 25.34 -22.52 -24.62
CA VAL A 221 26.24 -21.66 -23.82
C VAL A 221 27.54 -22.41 -23.57
N ASN A 222 28.68 -21.83 -23.97
CA ASN A 222 30.00 -22.47 -23.87
C ASN A 222 30.08 -23.88 -24.48
N GLY A 223 29.36 -24.10 -25.59
CA GLY A 223 29.32 -25.40 -26.28
C GLY A 223 28.40 -26.44 -25.65
N GLN A 224 27.71 -26.11 -24.55
CA GLN A 224 26.73 -26.98 -23.92
C GLN A 224 25.31 -26.51 -24.21
N ASP A 225 24.43 -27.45 -24.55
CA ASP A 225 23.00 -27.16 -24.69
C ASP A 225 22.41 -26.79 -23.33
N LEU A 226 21.65 -25.68 -23.30
CA LEU A 226 20.92 -25.24 -22.12
C LEU A 226 19.70 -26.14 -21.81
N GLY A 227 19.20 -26.88 -22.81
CA GLY A 227 18.17 -27.90 -22.63
C GLY A 227 16.74 -27.37 -22.43
N LEU A 228 16.50 -26.09 -22.68
CA LEU A 228 15.19 -25.43 -22.44
C LEU A 228 14.22 -25.53 -23.62
N GLY A 229 14.66 -26.01 -24.78
CA GLY A 229 13.81 -26.09 -25.98
C GLY A 229 13.51 -24.74 -26.65
N GLY A 230 14.17 -23.65 -26.24
CA GLY A 230 13.95 -22.29 -26.75
C GLY A 230 15.02 -21.31 -26.26
N TYR A 231 14.80 -20.00 -26.52
CA TYR A 231 15.61 -18.91 -25.99
C TYR A 231 15.07 -18.45 -24.64
N LEU A 232 15.96 -18.23 -23.68
CA LEU A 232 15.63 -17.73 -22.35
C LEU A 232 15.62 -16.18 -22.38
N ASP A 233 14.43 -15.59 -22.33
CA ASP A 233 14.24 -14.15 -22.13
C ASP A 233 14.30 -13.85 -20.63
N ILE A 234 15.26 -13.00 -20.25
CA ILE A 234 15.53 -12.69 -18.85
C ILE A 234 14.72 -11.46 -18.46
N GLY A 235 13.58 -11.68 -17.82
CA GLY A 235 12.79 -10.68 -17.10
C GLY A 235 12.05 -9.60 -17.92
N LEU A 236 12.29 -9.45 -19.23
CA LEU A 236 11.65 -8.39 -20.01
C LEU A 236 10.15 -8.65 -20.18
N ILE A 237 9.78 -9.88 -20.54
CA ILE A 237 8.37 -10.24 -20.71
C ILE A 237 7.62 -10.14 -19.38
N ASP A 238 8.25 -10.60 -18.30
CA ASP A 238 7.73 -10.57 -16.94
C ASP A 238 7.43 -9.14 -16.46
N THR A 239 8.43 -8.26 -16.47
CA THR A 239 8.25 -6.84 -16.12
C THR A 239 7.16 -6.16 -16.94
N MET A 240 7.08 -6.47 -18.24
CA MET A 240 6.06 -5.87 -19.09
C MET A 240 4.67 -6.43 -18.80
N GLU A 241 4.54 -7.71 -18.48
CA GLU A 241 3.30 -8.32 -18.01
C GLU A 241 2.84 -7.65 -16.72
N ASP A 242 3.75 -7.51 -15.75
CA ASP A 242 3.50 -6.90 -14.46
C ASP A 242 3.02 -5.46 -14.55
N LEU A 243 3.70 -4.63 -15.33
CA LEU A 243 3.29 -3.25 -15.56
C LEU A 243 1.92 -3.18 -16.27
N VAL A 244 1.62 -4.11 -17.18
CA VAL A 244 0.33 -4.16 -17.87
C VAL A 244 -0.80 -4.56 -16.92
N VAL A 245 -0.59 -5.56 -16.07
CA VAL A 245 -1.64 -6.02 -15.16
C VAL A 245 -1.83 -5.04 -13.98
N ASN A 246 -0.75 -4.41 -13.51
CA ASN A 246 -0.82 -3.23 -12.63
C ASN A 246 -1.65 -2.10 -13.27
N PHE A 247 -1.42 -1.80 -14.55
CA PHE A 247 -2.19 -0.80 -15.30
C PHE A 247 -3.68 -1.13 -15.32
N ILE A 248 -4.06 -2.39 -15.57
CA ILE A 248 -5.46 -2.83 -15.55
C ILE A 248 -6.08 -2.57 -14.17
N GLY A 249 -5.42 -3.00 -13.10
CA GLY A 249 -5.88 -2.76 -11.72
C GLY A 249 -6.08 -1.27 -11.42
N ALA A 250 -5.11 -0.45 -11.80
CA ALA A 250 -5.13 1.00 -11.59
C ALA A 250 -6.25 1.70 -12.37
N VAL A 251 -6.52 1.28 -13.61
CA VAL A 251 -7.63 1.80 -14.42
C VAL A 251 -8.97 1.44 -13.79
N VAL A 252 -9.15 0.18 -13.39
CA VAL A 252 -10.40 -0.29 -12.75
C VAL A 252 -10.70 0.53 -11.50
N PHE A 253 -9.72 0.70 -10.61
CA PHE A 253 -9.92 1.54 -9.43
C PHE A 253 -10.22 3.00 -9.81
N SER A 254 -9.45 3.58 -10.72
CA SER A 254 -9.62 4.99 -11.12
C SER A 254 -11.00 5.28 -11.70
N VAL A 255 -11.59 4.34 -12.44
CA VAL A 255 -12.99 4.41 -12.89
C VAL A 255 -13.95 4.37 -11.71
N PHE A 256 -13.75 3.48 -10.74
CA PHE A 256 -14.57 3.45 -9.52
C PHE A 256 -14.45 4.73 -8.71
N GLY A 257 -13.24 5.25 -8.53
CA GLY A 257 -12.97 6.52 -7.85
C GLY A 257 -13.67 7.69 -8.54
N PHE A 258 -13.60 7.77 -9.88
CA PHE A 258 -14.32 8.77 -10.66
C PHE A 258 -15.83 8.71 -10.43
N LEU A 259 -16.43 7.51 -10.56
CA LEU A 259 -17.86 7.31 -10.36
C LEU A 259 -18.29 7.62 -8.93
N TYR A 260 -17.45 7.30 -7.94
CA TYR A 260 -17.68 7.62 -6.54
C TYR A 260 -17.76 9.13 -6.31
N VAL A 261 -16.78 9.91 -6.79
CA VAL A 261 -16.79 11.37 -6.60
C VAL A 261 -17.95 12.01 -7.35
N LYS A 262 -18.20 11.58 -8.59
CA LYS A 262 -19.31 12.10 -9.42
C LYS A 262 -20.69 11.87 -8.79
N ASN A 263 -20.85 10.76 -8.07
CA ASN A 263 -22.11 10.38 -7.43
C ASN A 263 -22.15 10.70 -5.92
N ARG A 264 -21.19 11.47 -5.38
CA ARG A 264 -21.17 11.85 -3.96
C ARG A 264 -22.49 12.51 -3.56
N GLY A 265 -23.10 12.00 -2.49
CA GLY A 265 -24.37 12.51 -1.93
C GLY A 265 -25.61 11.68 -2.28
N LYS A 266 -25.51 10.68 -3.16
CA LYS A 266 -26.59 9.69 -3.41
C LYS A 266 -26.15 8.34 -2.82
N LYS A 267 -26.99 7.78 -1.92
CA LYS A 267 -26.94 6.46 -1.21
C LYS A 267 -25.62 5.65 -1.20
N ASP A 268 -25.28 5.07 -0.05
CA ASP A 268 -24.14 4.17 0.17
C ASP A 268 -23.91 3.17 -0.98
N SER A 269 -22.96 3.51 -1.86
CA SER A 269 -22.52 2.66 -2.97
C SER A 269 -21.50 1.64 -2.48
N ILE A 270 -21.44 0.45 -3.12
CA ILE A 270 -20.42 -0.58 -2.88
C ILE A 270 -19.00 0.01 -2.93
N ILE A 271 -18.79 1.04 -3.76
CA ILE A 271 -17.51 1.72 -3.92
C ILE A 271 -17.04 2.39 -2.63
N SER A 272 -17.96 2.81 -1.76
CA SER A 272 -17.63 3.41 -0.46
C SER A 272 -16.87 2.48 0.49
N ARG A 273 -16.91 1.16 0.24
CA ARG A 273 -16.15 0.13 0.96
C ARG A 273 -14.68 0.05 0.53
N PHE A 274 -14.30 0.71 -0.55
CA PHE A 274 -12.94 0.70 -1.11
C PHE A 274 -12.27 2.06 -1.07
N VAL A 275 -12.98 3.10 -0.61
CA VAL A 275 -12.46 4.48 -0.57
C VAL A 275 -12.13 4.89 0.87
N PRO A 276 -10.84 5.03 1.22
CA PRO A 276 -10.42 5.60 2.48
C PRO A 276 -10.91 7.02 2.73
N ARG A 277 -11.07 7.34 4.02
CA ARG A 277 -11.66 8.60 4.50
C ARG A 277 -10.75 9.24 5.54
N ARG A 278 -11.00 10.52 5.83
CA ARG A 278 -10.32 11.21 6.94
C ARG A 278 -10.88 10.72 8.27
N LYS A 279 -10.00 10.48 9.26
CA LYS A 279 -10.42 10.14 10.61
C LYS A 279 -11.22 11.26 11.27
N SER A 280 -12.28 10.88 11.97
CA SER A 280 -12.98 11.76 12.90
C SER A 280 -12.16 11.97 14.18
N ALA A 281 -12.42 13.06 14.90
CA ALA A 281 -11.64 13.42 16.09
C ALA A 281 -11.72 12.36 17.21
N ASP A 282 -12.83 11.64 17.31
CA ASP A 282 -13.08 10.54 18.24
C ASP A 282 -12.43 9.20 17.83
N ARG A 283 -11.84 9.14 16.63
CA ARG A 283 -11.08 8.00 16.09
C ARG A 283 -9.61 8.34 15.79
N ASP A 284 -9.17 9.56 16.10
CA ASP A 284 -7.75 9.93 16.04
C ASP A 284 -7.03 9.41 17.30
N TYR A 285 -6.62 8.14 17.28
CA TYR A 285 -5.99 7.51 18.44
C TYR A 285 -4.67 8.15 18.84
N LEU A 286 -3.93 8.76 17.92
CA LEU A 286 -2.71 9.47 18.27
C LEU A 286 -3.06 10.66 19.16
N ARG A 287 -4.08 11.42 18.77
CA ARG A 287 -4.60 12.53 19.58
C ARG A 287 -5.19 12.06 20.90
N LEU A 288 -6.02 11.00 20.90
CA LEU A 288 -6.64 10.48 22.12
C LEU A 288 -5.61 10.01 23.16
N VAL A 289 -4.51 9.39 22.72
CA VAL A 289 -3.41 8.95 23.62
C VAL A 289 -2.64 10.16 24.16
N ILE A 290 -2.48 11.23 23.38
CA ILE A 290 -1.83 12.48 23.81
C ILE A 290 -2.72 13.24 24.80
N ASP A 291 -4.01 13.35 24.52
CA ASP A 291 -4.98 14.18 25.25
C ASP A 291 -5.51 13.50 26.54
N GLY A 292 -5.10 12.26 26.84
CA GLY A 292 -5.42 11.57 28.09
C GLY A 292 -6.70 10.73 28.07
N GLY A 293 -7.36 10.60 26.92
CA GLY A 293 -8.34 9.54 26.63
C GLY A 293 -9.66 9.59 27.39
N SER A 294 -10.67 10.22 26.81
CA SER A 294 -12.07 9.81 27.02
C SER A 294 -12.91 10.18 25.80
N ARG A 295 -13.53 9.19 25.14
CA ARG A 295 -14.50 9.39 24.05
C ARG A 295 -15.66 10.31 24.50
N GLU A 296 -15.98 10.34 25.80
CA GLU A 296 -17.06 11.14 26.39
C GLU A 296 -16.77 12.64 26.57
N SER A 297 -15.52 13.05 26.81
CA SER A 297 -15.21 14.47 27.02
C SER A 297 -15.34 15.31 25.74
N HIS A 298 -15.33 14.65 24.57
CA HIS A 298 -15.34 15.31 23.27
C HIS A 298 -16.71 15.35 22.60
N THR A 299 -17.63 14.43 22.93
CA THR A 299 -19.04 14.53 22.53
C THR A 299 -19.68 15.76 23.18
N ASN A 300 -19.47 15.93 24.49
CA ASN A 300 -19.93 17.13 25.21
C ASN A 300 -19.36 18.43 24.64
N MET A 301 -18.09 18.47 24.23
CA MET A 301 -17.48 19.69 23.66
C MET A 301 -18.06 20.06 22.28
N ARG A 302 -18.48 19.07 21.47
CA ARG A 302 -19.22 19.34 20.22
C ARG A 302 -20.62 19.87 20.52
N ASP A 303 -21.31 19.28 21.48
CA ASP A 303 -22.65 19.71 21.88
C ASP A 303 -22.62 21.12 22.51
N THR A 304 -21.57 21.47 23.26
CA THR A 304 -21.40 22.82 23.83
C THR A 304 -21.10 23.86 22.74
N VAL A 305 -20.35 23.52 21.70
CA VAL A 305 -20.03 24.44 20.57
C VAL A 305 -21.24 24.61 19.64
N ILE A 306 -22.07 23.57 19.49
CA ILE A 306 -23.33 23.65 18.75
C ILE A 306 -24.36 24.46 19.55
N GLU A 307 -24.50 24.27 20.87
CA GLU A 307 -25.36 25.12 21.71
C GLU A 307 -24.91 26.60 21.69
N GLN A 308 -23.60 26.88 21.72
CA GLN A 308 -23.09 28.25 21.63
C GLN A 308 -23.25 28.91 20.25
N THR A 309 -23.51 28.14 19.18
CA THR A 309 -23.75 28.69 17.84
C THR A 309 -25.23 28.90 17.53
N PHE A 310 -26.16 28.44 18.38
CA PHE A 310 -27.60 28.64 18.23
C PHE A 310 -28.22 29.67 19.20
N ASP A 311 -27.44 30.26 20.11
CA ASP A 311 -27.90 31.32 21.01
C ASP A 311 -27.61 32.71 20.39
N CYS A 312 -28.31 33.04 19.29
CA CYS A 312 -28.42 34.42 18.82
C CYS A 312 -29.75 34.98 19.33
N PRO A 313 -29.76 35.93 20.28
CA PRO A 313 -31.02 36.50 20.76
C PRO A 313 -31.62 37.40 19.69
N ASP A 314 -32.81 37.03 19.21
CA ASP A 314 -33.72 37.94 18.52
C ASP A 314 -33.94 39.19 19.38
N LYS A 315 -33.32 40.30 18.98
CA LYS A 315 -33.73 41.66 19.37
C LYS A 315 -33.61 42.59 18.19
N LEU A 316 -34.66 42.61 17.38
CA LEU A 316 -35.07 43.77 16.61
C LEU A 316 -36.08 44.54 17.48
N ASP A 317 -35.65 45.66 18.05
CA ASP A 317 -36.54 46.70 18.56
C ASP A 317 -35.95 48.07 18.18
N ALA A 318 -36.83 48.90 17.60
CA ALA A 318 -36.70 50.30 17.16
C ALA A 318 -36.01 50.57 15.82
#